data_AF-A0A2V2LEB1-F1
#
_entry.id   AF-A0A2V2LEB1-F1
#
_cell.length_a   1.000
_cell.length_b   1.000
_cell.length_c   1.000
_cell.angle_alpha   90.00
_cell.angle_beta   90.00
_cell.angle_gamma   90.00
#
_symmetry.space_group_name_H-M   'P 1'
#
loop_
_entity.id
_entity.type
_entity.pdbx_description
1 polymer ?
#
loop_
_entity_poly.entity_id
_entity_poly.type
_entity_poly.pdbx_seq_one_letter_code
_entity_poly.pdbx_strand_id
1 'polypeptide(L)'
;MKSISGRLFGPPSTTAIIATFLIGSAAVRLAGGTAHAIALEVDNLSSPYASYPETDLGQSSAEIDRILNQLQVRSESLDRKETELVQRQEALEDLKAQADQRLQELKNARAALEDMVSVARTAAEKDVSQLVSVYESMKPKEAARVFQQMPPEFAAGFLSRMQPEAAASIVANLEPTTAYSISVVLAGRNVDAAPN
;
A
#
# COMPACT_ATOMS: atom_id res chain seq x y z
N MET A 1 15.60 63.26 12.15
CA MET A 1 14.98 62.32 13.10
C MET A 1 14.58 61.06 12.34
N LYS A 2 15.09 59.89 12.80
CA LYS A 2 14.70 58.48 12.54
C LYS A 2 14.34 58.12 11.09
N SER A 3 15.22 57.51 10.27
CA SER A 3 15.74 56.13 10.36
C SER A 3 14.70 55.11 10.81
N ILE A 4 14.31 54.20 9.91
CA ILE A 4 14.30 52.74 10.12
C ILE A 4 14.44 52.07 8.74
N SER A 5 15.58 51.40 8.57
CA SER A 5 15.88 50.40 7.54
C SER A 5 14.97 49.17 7.65
N GLY A 6 14.88 48.38 6.57
CA GLY A 6 14.98 46.93 6.74
C GLY A 6 14.08 46.06 5.86
N ARG A 7 14.67 45.65 4.72
CA ARG A 7 14.83 44.26 4.26
C ARG A 7 13.60 43.37 3.92
N LEU A 8 13.92 42.45 3.00
CA LEU A 8 13.40 41.08 2.81
C LEU A 8 12.32 40.89 1.73
N PHE A 9 12.79 40.77 0.49
CA PHE A 9 12.31 39.74 -0.41
C PHE A 9 12.41 38.37 0.31
N GLY A 10 11.28 37.87 0.79
CA GLY A 10 11.09 36.49 1.26
C GLY A 10 10.02 35.79 0.41
N PRO A 11 9.88 34.46 0.51
CA PRO A 11 8.87 33.72 -0.24
C PRO A 11 7.46 34.27 0.06
N PRO A 12 6.52 34.23 -0.91
CA PRO A 12 5.24 34.93 -0.77
C PRO A 12 4.52 34.47 0.49
N SER A 13 4.24 35.41 1.39
CA SER A 13 3.47 35.15 2.60
C SER A 13 2.13 34.55 2.22
N THR A 14 1.69 33.53 2.95
CA THR A 14 0.43 32.81 2.72
C THR A 14 -0.77 33.75 2.60
N THR A 15 -0.73 34.91 3.26
CA THR A 15 -1.72 35.99 3.13
C THR A 15 -1.82 36.57 1.71
N ALA A 16 -0.71 36.72 0.99
CA ALA A 16 -0.70 37.23 -0.38
C ALA A 16 -1.26 36.20 -1.37
N ILE A 17 -1.04 34.91 -1.10
CA ILE A 17 -1.62 33.81 -1.90
C ILE A 17 -3.14 33.78 -1.71
N ILE A 18 -3.63 33.89 -0.47
CA ILE A 18 -5.06 33.92 -0.16
C ILE A 18 -5.73 35.15 -0.80
N ALA A 19 -5.12 36.32 -0.70
CA ALA A 19 -5.66 37.55 -1.30
C ALA A 19 -5.76 37.44 -2.84
N THR A 20 -4.76 36.84 -3.49
CA THR A 20 -4.78 36.63 -4.95
C THR A 20 -5.87 35.65 -5.37
N PHE A 21 -6.07 34.57 -4.60
CA PHE A 21 -7.16 33.62 -4.83
C PHE A 21 -8.55 34.26 -4.64
N LEU A 22 -8.71 35.14 -3.64
CA LEU A 22 -9.97 35.83 -3.39
C LEU A 22 -10.33 36.80 -4.51
N ILE A 23 -9.36 37.57 -5.00
CA ILE A 23 -9.54 38.48 -6.14
C ILE A 23 -9.83 37.69 -7.42
N GLY A 24 -9.12 36.58 -7.65
CA GLY A 24 -9.38 35.67 -8.77
C GLY A 24 -10.80 35.08 -8.73
N SER A 25 -11.28 34.67 -7.55
CA SER A 25 -12.65 34.17 -7.36
C SER A 25 -13.71 35.24 -7.64
N ALA A 26 -13.48 36.49 -7.20
CA ALA A 26 -14.36 37.60 -7.48
C ALA A 26 -14.45 37.92 -8.99
N ALA A 27 -13.31 37.87 -9.70
CA ALA A 27 -13.27 38.07 -11.15
C ALA A 27 -14.03 36.97 -11.91
N VAL A 28 -13.88 35.70 -11.51
CA VAL A 28 -14.62 34.58 -12.12
C VAL A 28 -16.13 34.69 -11.86
N ARG A 29 -16.54 35.14 -10.67
CA ARG A 29 -17.97 35.35 -10.36
C ARG A 29 -18.60 36.47 -11.18
N LEU A 30 -17.86 37.55 -11.47
CA LEU A 30 -18.35 38.65 -12.30
C LEU A 30 -18.31 38.33 -13.80
N ALA A 31 -17.34 37.52 -14.26
CA ALA A 31 -17.21 37.12 -15.66
C ALA A 31 -18.12 35.93 -16.05
N GLY A 32 -18.45 35.05 -15.09
CA GLY A 32 -19.20 33.81 -15.33
C GLY A 32 -20.71 33.95 -15.57
N GLY A 33 -21.22 35.16 -15.80
CA GLY A 33 -22.63 35.41 -16.18
C GLY A 33 -23.68 35.17 -15.08
N THR A 34 -23.30 34.66 -13.91
CA THR A 34 -24.24 34.39 -12.80
C THR A 34 -24.91 35.67 -12.28
N ALA A 35 -24.20 36.81 -12.31
CA ALA A 35 -24.79 38.11 -11.98
C ALA A 35 -25.87 38.54 -12.99
N HIS A 36 -25.72 38.21 -14.28
CA HIS A 36 -26.74 38.47 -15.30
C HIS A 36 -27.95 37.54 -15.15
N ALA A 37 -27.74 36.28 -14.73
CA ALA A 37 -28.83 35.34 -14.48
C ALA A 37 -29.72 35.79 -13.31
N ILE A 38 -29.13 36.31 -12.23
CA ILE A 38 -29.89 36.85 -11.09
C ILE A 38 -30.64 38.14 -11.47
N ALA A 39 -30.05 39.01 -12.31
CA ALA A 39 -30.72 40.22 -12.77
C ALA A 39 -31.97 39.92 -13.62
N LEU A 40 -31.92 38.89 -14.47
CA LEU A 40 -33.08 38.43 -15.26
C LEU A 40 -34.18 37.82 -14.39
N GLU A 41 -33.81 37.16 -13.29
CA GLU A 41 -34.76 36.56 -12.35
C GLU A 41 -35.46 37.62 -11.49
N VAL A 42 -34.74 38.68 -11.09
CA VAL A 42 -35.32 39.81 -10.33
C VAL A 42 -36.27 40.67 -11.18
N ASP A 43 -35.98 40.84 -12.47
CA ASP A 43 -36.90 41.53 -13.40
C ASP A 43 -38.21 40.74 -13.57
N ASN A 44 -38.12 39.41 -13.60
CA ASN A 44 -39.29 38.52 -13.67
C ASN A 44 -40.12 38.49 -12.37
N LEU A 45 -39.52 38.79 -11.23
CA LEU A 45 -40.22 38.92 -9.94
C LEU A 45 -40.94 40.27 -9.79
N SER A 46 -40.67 41.23 -10.68
CA SER A 46 -41.17 42.61 -10.61
C SER A 46 -42.40 42.86 -11.48
N SER A 47 -42.93 41.84 -12.17
CA SER A 47 -44.13 41.96 -13.01
C SER A 47 -45.39 41.51 -12.26
N PRO A 48 -46.26 42.44 -11.79
CA PRO A 48 -47.58 42.08 -11.29
C PRO A 48 -48.51 41.96 -12.50
N TYR A 49 -49.07 40.75 -12.70
CA TYR A 49 -49.95 40.32 -13.80
C TYR A 49 -49.26 39.84 -15.08
N ALA A 50 -48.69 38.63 -15.01
CA ALA A 50 -48.71 37.75 -16.17
C ALA A 50 -50.15 37.24 -16.38
N SER A 51 -50.81 37.75 -17.40
CA SER A 51 -52.10 37.26 -17.87
C SER A 51 -51.97 35.80 -18.31
N TYR A 52 -52.60 34.87 -17.60
CA TYR A 52 -52.76 33.50 -18.08
C TYR A 52 -53.72 33.54 -19.27
N PRO A 53 -53.33 33.05 -20.47
CA PRO A 53 -54.32 32.81 -21.51
C PRO A 53 -55.30 31.76 -20.95
N GLU A 54 -56.61 32.01 -21.05
CA GLU A 54 -57.61 30.99 -20.76
C GLU A 54 -57.40 29.82 -21.73
N THR A 55 -56.71 28.80 -21.24
CA THR A 55 -56.55 27.54 -21.94
C THR A 55 -57.87 26.80 -21.87
N ASP A 56 -58.41 26.49 -23.05
CA ASP A 56 -59.45 25.51 -23.29
C ASP A 56 -59.26 24.28 -22.39
N LEU A 57 -60.15 24.10 -21.40
CA LEU A 57 -60.07 23.06 -20.38
C LEU A 57 -60.06 21.64 -20.98
N GLY A 58 -60.52 21.49 -22.23
CA GLY A 58 -60.44 20.24 -22.99
C GLY A 58 -59.01 19.87 -23.44
N GLN A 59 -58.14 20.86 -23.68
CA GLN A 59 -56.73 20.62 -24.04
C GLN A 59 -55.87 20.34 -22.79
N SER A 60 -56.21 20.98 -21.66
CA SER A 60 -55.51 20.79 -20.38
C SER A 60 -55.64 19.37 -19.81
N SER A 61 -56.83 18.74 -19.90
CA SER A 61 -57.01 17.37 -19.40
C SER A 61 -56.14 16.35 -20.16
N ALA A 62 -56.11 16.43 -21.49
CA ALA A 62 -55.31 15.52 -22.32
C ALA A 62 -53.79 15.71 -22.12
N GLU A 63 -53.35 16.93 -21.81
CA GLU A 63 -51.95 17.23 -21.48
C GLU A 63 -51.56 16.69 -20.09
N ILE A 64 -52.43 16.85 -19.10
CA ILE A 64 -52.26 16.27 -17.76
C ILE A 64 -52.17 14.74 -17.85
N ASP A 65 -53.07 14.09 -18.59
CA ASP A 65 -53.05 12.63 -18.78
C ASP A 65 -51.76 12.15 -19.44
N ARG A 66 -51.22 12.91 -20.41
CA ARG A 66 -49.92 12.59 -21.03
C ARG A 66 -48.77 12.69 -20.03
N ILE A 67 -48.74 13.72 -19.20
CA ILE A 67 -47.70 13.90 -18.17
C ILE A 67 -47.78 12.79 -17.12
N LEU A 68 -48.99 12.44 -16.65
CA LEU A 68 -49.18 11.35 -15.70
C LEU A 68 -48.70 10.00 -16.27
N ASN A 69 -49.02 9.71 -17.53
CA ASN A 69 -48.52 8.52 -18.21
C ASN A 69 -46.97 8.52 -18.33
N GLN A 70 -46.37 9.67 -18.66
CA GLN A 70 -44.90 9.79 -18.70
C GLN A 70 -44.26 9.58 -17.32
N LEU A 71 -44.87 10.12 -16.26
CA LEU A 71 -44.42 9.92 -14.89
C LEU A 71 -44.54 8.47 -14.47
N GLN A 72 -45.63 7.78 -14.82
CA GLN A 72 -45.82 6.36 -14.54
C GLN A 72 -44.77 5.50 -15.25
N VAL A 73 -44.53 5.73 -16.55
CA VAL A 73 -43.48 5.01 -17.29
C VAL A 73 -42.10 5.26 -16.66
N ARG A 74 -41.86 6.48 -16.19
CA ARG A 74 -40.61 6.83 -15.50
C ARG A 74 -40.51 6.16 -14.12
N SER A 75 -41.58 6.13 -13.33
CA SER A 75 -41.58 5.46 -12.02
C SER A 75 -41.32 3.98 -12.18
N GLU A 76 -42.01 3.30 -13.12
CA GLU A 76 -41.78 1.89 -13.41
C GLU A 76 -40.33 1.62 -13.88
N SER A 77 -39.73 2.53 -14.66
CA SER A 77 -38.33 2.41 -15.05
C SER A 77 -37.38 2.61 -13.87
N LEU A 78 -37.70 3.49 -12.92
CA LEU A 78 -36.89 3.71 -11.72
C LEU A 78 -37.00 2.53 -10.77
N ASP A 79 -38.18 1.99 -10.53
CA ASP A 79 -38.41 0.83 -9.66
C ASP A 79 -37.63 -0.40 -10.15
N ARG A 80 -37.59 -0.62 -11.47
CA ARG A 80 -36.77 -1.68 -12.08
C ARG A 80 -35.28 -1.48 -11.82
N LYS A 81 -34.78 -0.25 -11.98
CA LYS A 81 -33.37 0.08 -11.72
C LYS A 81 -33.02 -0.04 -10.24
N GLU A 82 -33.90 0.39 -9.36
CA GLU A 82 -33.72 0.26 -7.91
C GLU A 82 -33.63 -1.21 -7.52
N THR A 83 -34.52 -2.05 -8.04
CA THR A 83 -34.49 -3.51 -7.81
C THR A 83 -33.17 -4.12 -8.32
N GLU A 84 -32.72 -3.74 -9.53
CA GLU A 84 -31.46 -4.22 -10.10
C GLU A 84 -30.24 -3.78 -9.25
N LEU A 85 -30.25 -2.54 -8.75
CA LEU A 85 -29.19 -2.02 -7.89
C LEU A 85 -29.15 -2.71 -6.54
N VAL A 86 -30.31 -2.99 -5.93
CA VAL A 86 -30.40 -3.75 -4.67
C VAL A 86 -29.83 -5.15 -4.86
N GLN A 87 -30.22 -5.85 -5.92
CA GLN A 87 -29.68 -7.19 -6.22
C GLN A 87 -28.16 -7.17 -6.44
N ARG A 88 -27.64 -6.16 -7.13
CA ARG A 88 -26.18 -6.01 -7.32
C ARG A 88 -25.48 -5.71 -6.01
N GLN A 89 -26.06 -4.87 -5.15
CA GLN A 89 -25.49 -4.54 -3.86
C GLN A 89 -25.38 -5.79 -2.97
N GLU A 90 -26.45 -6.58 -2.87
CA GLU A 90 -26.45 -7.83 -2.13
C GLU A 90 -25.40 -8.82 -2.64
N ALA A 91 -25.30 -8.97 -3.97
CA ALA A 91 -24.30 -9.84 -4.59
C ALA A 91 -22.85 -9.36 -4.33
N LEU A 92 -22.62 -8.05 -4.33
CA LEU A 92 -21.30 -7.47 -4.02
C LEU A 92 -20.94 -7.63 -2.55
N GLU A 93 -21.91 -7.50 -1.64
CA GLU A 93 -21.71 -7.70 -0.21
C GLU A 93 -21.36 -9.16 0.11
N ASP A 94 -22.06 -10.12 -0.49
CA ASP A 94 -21.74 -11.55 -0.37
C ASP A 94 -20.35 -11.86 -0.93
N LEU A 95 -20.03 -11.38 -2.14
CA LEU A 95 -18.71 -11.58 -2.73
C LEU A 95 -17.60 -10.96 -1.87
N LYS A 96 -17.85 -9.78 -1.28
CA LYS A 96 -16.93 -9.14 -0.35
C LYS A 96 -16.72 -9.97 0.91
N ALA A 97 -17.80 -10.49 1.50
CA ALA A 97 -17.71 -11.36 2.68
C ALA A 97 -16.90 -12.64 2.38
N GLN A 98 -17.13 -13.25 1.22
CA GLN A 98 -16.35 -14.41 0.77
C GLN A 98 -14.88 -14.06 0.55
N ALA A 99 -14.58 -12.92 -0.09
CA ALA A 99 -13.21 -12.47 -0.29
C ALA A 99 -12.48 -12.22 1.04
N ASP A 100 -13.15 -11.56 1.99
CA ASP A 100 -12.60 -11.29 3.32
C ASP A 100 -12.35 -12.60 4.10
N GLN A 101 -13.25 -13.59 4.00
CA GLN A 101 -13.04 -14.94 4.56
C GLN A 101 -11.82 -15.63 3.93
N ARG A 102 -11.71 -15.65 2.60
CA ARG A 102 -10.58 -16.26 1.89
C ARG A 102 -9.26 -15.59 2.24
N LEU A 103 -9.25 -14.26 2.37
CA LEU A 103 -8.08 -13.52 2.79
C LEU A 103 -7.64 -13.92 4.21
N GLN A 104 -8.59 -14.12 5.12
CA GLN A 104 -8.27 -14.56 6.48
C GLN A 104 -7.73 -16.00 6.50
N GLU A 105 -8.33 -16.91 5.72
CA GLU A 105 -7.83 -18.29 5.55
C GLU A 105 -6.38 -18.29 5.02
N LEU A 106 -6.09 -17.47 4.00
CA LEU A 106 -4.75 -17.34 3.43
C LEU A 106 -3.74 -16.76 4.42
N LYS A 107 -4.12 -15.74 5.20
CA LYS A 107 -3.27 -15.17 6.26
C LYS A 107 -2.93 -16.23 7.31
N ASN A 108 -3.91 -17.00 7.75
CA ASN A 108 -3.71 -18.05 8.74
C ASN A 108 -2.82 -19.18 8.19
N ALA A 109 -3.05 -19.61 6.94
CA ALA A 109 -2.23 -20.62 6.28
C ALA A 109 -0.77 -20.15 6.10
N ARG A 110 -0.58 -18.88 5.73
CA ARG A 110 0.76 -18.27 5.63
C ARG A 110 1.46 -18.25 6.98
N ALA A 111 0.79 -17.81 8.05
CA ALA A 111 1.37 -17.79 9.39
C ALA A 111 1.78 -19.20 9.84
N ALA A 112 0.92 -20.20 9.63
CA ALA A 112 1.23 -21.59 9.94
C ALA A 112 2.42 -22.12 9.13
N LEU A 113 2.56 -21.73 7.86
CA LEU A 113 3.70 -22.07 7.03
C LEU A 113 4.99 -21.41 7.53
N GLU A 114 4.95 -20.12 7.85
CA GLU A 114 6.09 -19.38 8.41
C GLU A 114 6.56 -20.01 9.72
N ASP A 115 5.63 -20.41 10.60
CA ASP A 115 5.92 -21.13 11.84
C ASP A 115 6.55 -22.50 11.58
N MET A 116 5.99 -23.30 10.65
CA MET A 116 6.55 -24.61 10.30
C MET A 116 7.97 -24.50 9.73
N VAL A 117 8.22 -23.51 8.87
CA VAL A 117 9.55 -23.25 8.31
C VAL A 117 10.52 -22.79 9.41
N SER A 118 10.06 -21.93 10.33
CA SER A 118 10.85 -21.47 11.47
C SER A 118 11.24 -22.64 12.40
N VAL A 119 10.30 -23.53 12.72
CA VAL A 119 10.55 -24.73 13.53
C VAL A 119 11.53 -25.67 12.82
N ALA A 120 11.33 -25.93 11.54
CA ALA A 120 12.22 -26.79 10.76
C ALA A 120 13.66 -26.22 10.71
N ARG A 121 13.79 -24.91 10.50
CA ARG A 121 15.08 -24.21 10.52
C ARG A 121 15.75 -24.30 11.89
N THR A 122 15.01 -24.03 12.96
CA THR A 122 15.53 -24.06 14.34
C THR A 122 16.00 -25.46 14.73
N ALA A 123 15.25 -26.50 14.35
CA ALA A 123 15.64 -27.89 14.62
C ALA A 123 16.95 -28.25 13.90
N ALA A 124 17.06 -27.94 12.61
CA ALA A 124 18.28 -28.19 11.84
C ALA A 124 19.47 -27.36 12.37
N GLU A 125 19.25 -26.10 12.74
CA GLU A 125 20.29 -25.24 13.32
C GLU A 125 20.77 -25.76 14.68
N LYS A 126 19.87 -26.28 15.51
CA LYS A 126 20.21 -26.87 16.81
C LYS A 126 21.11 -28.09 16.66
N ASP A 127 20.76 -29.01 15.74
CA ASP A 127 21.55 -30.21 15.50
C ASP A 127 22.96 -29.87 14.98
N VAL A 128 23.05 -28.92 14.05
CA VAL A 128 24.34 -28.42 13.55
C VAL A 128 25.14 -27.73 14.66
N SER A 129 24.50 -26.88 15.47
CA SER A 129 25.16 -26.19 16.58
C SER A 129 25.71 -27.19 17.61
N GLN A 130 24.97 -28.27 17.90
CA GLN A 130 25.45 -29.32 18.77
C GLN A 130 26.68 -30.02 18.19
N LEU A 131 26.70 -30.34 16.89
CA LEU A 131 27.89 -30.91 16.25
C LEU A 131 29.08 -29.95 16.26
N VAL A 132 28.87 -28.66 16.00
CA VAL A 132 29.92 -27.63 16.12
C VAL A 132 30.50 -27.62 17.53
N SER A 133 29.66 -27.63 18.56
CA SER A 133 30.12 -27.64 19.96
C SER A 133 30.97 -28.86 20.32
N VAL A 134 30.67 -30.03 19.75
CA VAL A 134 31.49 -31.23 19.94
C VAL A 134 32.89 -31.02 19.37
N TYR A 135 33.00 -30.46 18.15
CA TYR A 135 34.29 -30.17 17.55
C TYR A 135 35.04 -29.02 18.25
N GLU A 136 34.34 -28.01 18.78
CA GLU A 136 34.94 -26.95 19.59
C GLU A 136 35.57 -27.46 20.88
N SER A 137 34.91 -28.43 21.53
CA SER A 137 35.40 -29.05 22.76
C SER A 137 36.54 -30.06 22.52
N MET A 138 36.79 -30.44 21.26
CA MET A 138 37.84 -31.38 20.89
C MET A 138 39.22 -30.70 20.90
N LYS A 139 40.28 -31.48 21.14
CA LYS A 139 41.65 -30.97 21.02
C LYS A 139 41.88 -30.44 19.60
N PRO A 140 42.45 -29.22 19.42
CA PRO A 140 42.60 -28.61 18.10
C PRO A 140 43.35 -29.48 17.08
N LYS A 141 44.37 -30.22 17.53
CA LYS A 141 45.12 -31.18 16.68
C LYS A 141 44.29 -32.38 16.23
N GLU A 142 43.35 -32.84 17.05
CA GLU A 142 42.48 -33.97 16.71
C GLU A 142 41.38 -33.51 15.76
N ALA A 143 40.76 -32.37 16.04
CA ALA A 143 39.79 -31.73 15.16
C ALA A 143 40.39 -31.43 13.78
N ALA A 144 41.61 -30.86 13.71
CA ALA A 144 42.29 -30.59 12.45
C ALA A 144 42.45 -31.83 11.56
N ARG A 145 42.76 -33.01 12.14
CA ARG A 145 42.86 -34.27 11.39
C ARG A 145 41.52 -34.71 10.80
N VAL A 146 40.41 -34.44 11.49
CA VAL A 146 39.06 -34.71 10.98
C VAL A 146 38.72 -33.73 9.85
N PHE A 147 38.98 -32.45 10.05
CA PHE A 147 38.74 -31.40 9.04
C PHE A 147 39.57 -31.60 7.77
N GLN A 148 40.77 -32.19 7.86
CA GLN A 148 41.57 -32.55 6.68
C GLN A 148 40.94 -33.62 5.79
N GLN A 149 40.14 -34.52 6.36
CA GLN A 149 39.44 -35.56 5.60
C GLN A 149 38.08 -35.08 5.08
N MET A 150 37.66 -33.88 5.46
CA MET A 150 36.34 -33.33 5.17
C MET A 150 36.37 -32.52 3.86
N PRO A 151 35.28 -32.55 3.06
CA PRO A 151 35.16 -31.67 1.91
C PRO A 151 35.29 -30.19 2.31
N PRO A 152 36.04 -29.35 1.55
CA PRO A 152 36.27 -27.94 1.90
C PRO A 152 34.99 -27.12 2.12
N GLU A 153 33.96 -27.39 1.32
CA GLU A 153 32.61 -26.80 1.41
C GLU A 153 31.95 -26.99 2.78
N PHE A 154 32.07 -28.21 3.32
CA PHE A 154 31.46 -28.59 4.59
C PHE A 154 32.28 -28.04 5.75
N ALA A 155 33.61 -28.17 5.69
CA ALA A 155 34.54 -27.62 6.67
C ALA A 155 34.38 -26.10 6.83
N ALA A 156 34.27 -25.36 5.72
CA ALA A 156 34.00 -23.92 5.74
C ALA A 156 32.69 -23.58 6.45
N GLY A 157 31.64 -24.39 6.25
CA GLY A 157 30.34 -24.22 6.90
C GLY A 157 30.36 -24.45 8.42
N PHE A 158 31.22 -25.33 8.92
CA PHE A 158 31.44 -25.54 10.35
C PHE A 158 32.26 -24.40 10.95
N LEU A 159 33.37 -24.02 10.32
CA LEU A 159 34.23 -22.94 10.81
C LEU A 159 33.50 -21.60 10.87
N SER A 160 32.55 -21.33 9.95
CA SER A 160 31.77 -20.08 9.97
C SER A 160 30.76 -19.98 11.11
N ARG A 161 30.37 -21.12 11.71
CA ARG A 161 29.41 -21.20 12.83
C ARG A 161 30.09 -21.43 14.17
N MET A 162 31.40 -21.66 14.15
CA MET A 162 32.23 -21.94 15.30
C MET A 162 32.69 -20.63 15.97
N GLN A 163 33.01 -20.68 17.27
CA GLN A 163 33.68 -19.59 17.95
C GLN A 163 35.01 -19.22 17.25
N PRO A 164 35.31 -17.93 17.04
CA PRO A 164 36.50 -17.49 16.31
C PRO A 164 37.81 -18.08 16.85
N GLU A 165 37.92 -18.22 18.17
CA GLU A 165 39.12 -18.73 18.84
C GLU A 165 39.34 -20.24 18.57
N ALA A 166 38.26 -21.03 18.61
CA ALA A 166 38.31 -22.45 18.32
C ALA A 166 38.60 -22.69 16.84
N ALA A 167 37.94 -21.94 15.95
CA ALA A 167 38.19 -21.99 14.51
C ALA A 167 39.65 -21.66 14.17
N ALA A 168 40.20 -20.58 14.74
CA ALA A 168 41.60 -20.20 14.54
C ALA A 168 42.56 -21.29 15.03
N SER A 169 42.27 -21.89 16.18
CA SER A 169 43.07 -22.98 16.75
C SER A 169 43.07 -24.23 15.85
N ILE A 170 41.93 -24.57 15.24
CA ILE A 170 41.84 -25.69 14.30
C ILE A 170 42.60 -25.37 13.02
N VAL A 171 42.38 -24.20 12.41
CA VAL A 171 43.05 -23.77 11.17
C VAL A 171 44.57 -23.73 11.33
N ALA A 172 45.08 -23.30 12.49
CA ALA A 172 46.50 -23.29 12.79
C ALA A 172 47.15 -24.69 12.82
N ASN A 173 46.35 -25.76 12.96
CA ASN A 173 46.82 -27.15 12.95
C ASN A 173 46.50 -27.88 11.63
N LEU A 174 45.95 -27.19 10.62
CA LEU A 174 45.71 -27.75 9.29
C LEU A 174 46.96 -27.71 8.42
N GLU A 175 47.00 -28.55 7.37
CA GLU A 175 47.99 -28.38 6.31
C GLU A 175 47.71 -27.09 5.51
N PRO A 176 48.75 -26.37 5.05
CA PRO A 176 48.58 -25.09 4.35
C PRO A 176 47.66 -25.17 3.12
N THR A 177 47.71 -26.28 2.38
CA THR A 177 46.89 -26.54 1.19
C THR A 177 45.40 -26.66 1.56
N THR A 178 45.09 -27.41 2.61
CA THR A 178 43.72 -27.58 3.14
C THR A 178 43.19 -26.28 3.76
N ALA A 179 44.01 -25.57 4.53
CA ALA A 179 43.62 -24.30 5.12
C ALA A 179 43.25 -23.27 4.03
N TYR A 180 44.03 -23.22 2.95
CA TYR A 180 43.74 -22.37 1.80
C TYR A 180 42.42 -22.74 1.11
N SER A 181 42.20 -24.03 0.80
CA SER A 181 40.99 -24.47 0.09
C SER A 181 39.71 -24.15 0.88
N ILE A 182 39.72 -24.37 2.20
CA ILE A 182 38.60 -24.04 3.08
C ILE A 182 38.38 -22.52 3.14
N SER A 183 39.46 -21.73 3.23
CA SER A 183 39.39 -20.27 3.31
C SER A 183 38.81 -19.63 2.04
N VAL A 184 39.14 -20.15 0.86
CA VAL A 184 38.58 -19.68 -0.42
C VAL A 184 37.07 -19.91 -0.45
N VAL A 185 36.61 -21.10 -0.05
CA VAL A 185 35.18 -21.41 -0.03
C VAL A 185 34.44 -20.56 1.01
N LEU A 186 35.04 -20.37 2.19
CA LEU A 186 34.49 -19.51 3.22
C LEU A 186 34.33 -18.05 2.73
N ALA A 187 35.33 -17.53 2.04
CA ALA A 187 35.28 -16.20 1.45
C ALA A 187 34.17 -16.11 0.39
N GLY A 188 34.06 -17.11 -0.50
CA GLY A 188 33.02 -17.15 -1.54
C GLY A 188 31.59 -17.14 -0.96
N ARG A 189 31.33 -17.91 0.09
CA ARG A 189 30.00 -17.99 0.73
C ARG A 189 29.53 -16.68 1.34
N ASN A 190 30.43 -15.81 1.81
CA ASN A 190 30.06 -14.51 2.36
C ASN A 190 29.70 -13.49 1.27
N VAL A 191 30.14 -13.69 0.04
CA VAL A 191 29.80 -12.81 -1.09
C VAL A 191 28.35 -13.05 -1.54
N ASP A 192 27.88 -14.31 -1.51
CA ASP A 192 26.49 -14.66 -1.87
C ASP A 192 25.44 -14.27 -0.80
N ALA A 193 25.89 -13.99 0.43
CA ALA A 193 25.03 -13.58 1.54
C ALA A 193 24.85 -12.05 1.65
N ALA A 194 25.55 -11.27 0.83
CA ALA A 194 25.36 -9.83 0.77
C ALA A 194 24.03 -9.50 0.06
N PRO A 195 23.14 -8.70 0.67
CA PRO A 195 21.90 -8.31 0.02
C PRO A 195 22.20 -7.40 -1.19
N ASN A 196 21.61 -7.74 -2.35
CA ASN A 196 21.41 -6.81 -3.45
C ASN A 196 20.24 -5.88 -3.15
#